data_AF-A0A956IAS3-F1
#
_entry.id   AF-A0A956IAS3-F1
#
_cell.length_a   1.000
_cell.length_b   1.000
_cell.length_c   1.000
_cell.angle_alpha   90.00
_cell.angle_beta   90.00
_cell.angle_gamma   90.00
#
_symmetry.space_group_name_H-M   'P 1'
#
loop_
_entity.id
_entity.type
_entity.pdbx_description
1 polymer ?
#
loop_
_entity_poly.entity_id
_entity_poly.type
_entity_poly.pdbx_seq_one_letter_code
_entity_poly.pdbx_strand_id
1 'polypeptide(L)'
;MAYTVFARKYRPQTLDELVGQEHVARTLSNAIAADRVAHAFLFTGVRGVGKTTTARILAKALNCEKGPTATPCNECAICKDITAGVDMDVQEIDGASNNSVDDVRRLQESLPYRPARDRSKIVIVDEVHMLSTGAFNAFLKTLEEPPPHVKFIFATTESHKVPVTIRSRCQRYDFRLIPQTVVADHVRRVLGSEGITADDDAIALVARESAGSMRDALTLLDQLVAFGGDHLVGEDVARHLGIAGRAALHRALSAVLSGDAAAVLRAID
;
A
#
# COMPACT_ATOMS: atom_id res chain seq x y z
N MET A 1 -24.88 -1.86 -8.75
CA MET A 1 -23.63 -1.20 -8.29
C MET A 1 -22.51 -1.63 -9.22
N ALA A 2 -21.61 -0.74 -9.60
CA ALA A 2 -20.43 -1.12 -10.38
C ALA A 2 -19.52 -2.04 -9.54
N TYR A 3 -19.00 -3.10 -10.15
CA TYR A 3 -18.05 -4.02 -9.50
C TYR A 3 -16.83 -3.24 -8.99
N THR A 4 -16.40 -3.54 -7.76
CA THR A 4 -15.22 -2.93 -7.14
C THR A 4 -14.23 -4.02 -6.80
N VAL A 5 -13.06 -3.97 -7.42
CA VAL A 5 -11.96 -4.92 -7.18
C VAL A 5 -11.59 -5.03 -5.70
N PHE A 6 -11.22 -6.21 -5.23
CA PHE A 6 -10.89 -6.48 -3.83
C PHE A 6 -9.79 -5.57 -3.27
N ALA A 7 -8.76 -5.27 -4.07
CA ALA A 7 -7.68 -4.37 -3.67
C ALA A 7 -8.16 -2.94 -3.33
N ARG A 8 -9.35 -2.53 -3.81
CA ARG A 8 -10.00 -1.27 -3.44
C ARG A 8 -11.04 -1.46 -2.34
N LYS A 9 -11.85 -2.52 -2.41
CA LYS A 9 -12.92 -2.83 -1.42
C LYS A 9 -12.36 -3.07 -0.02
N TYR A 10 -11.27 -3.82 0.10
CA TYR A 10 -10.63 -4.19 1.36
C TYR A 10 -9.43 -3.30 1.71
N ARG A 11 -9.36 -2.11 1.12
CA ARG A 11 -8.28 -1.16 1.44
C ARG A 11 -8.45 -0.69 2.90
N PRO A 12 -7.44 -0.85 3.77
CA PRO A 12 -7.50 -0.38 5.15
C PRO A 12 -7.92 1.09 5.26
N GLN A 13 -8.82 1.37 6.21
CA GLN A 13 -9.35 2.69 6.52
C GLN A 13 -8.77 3.27 7.81
N THR A 14 -8.19 2.46 8.68
CA THR A 14 -7.57 2.87 9.94
C THR A 14 -6.18 2.26 10.12
N LEU A 15 -5.39 2.77 11.07
CA LEU A 15 -4.01 2.31 11.28
C LEU A 15 -3.94 0.87 11.81
N ASP A 16 -4.91 0.45 12.61
CA ASP A 16 -5.04 -0.90 13.18
C ASP A 16 -5.45 -1.95 12.14
N GLU A 17 -6.05 -1.54 11.03
CA GLU A 17 -6.37 -2.42 9.91
C GLU A 17 -5.16 -2.70 8.99
N LEU A 18 -4.01 -2.04 9.20
CA LEU A 18 -2.81 -2.24 8.39
C LEU A 18 -2.19 -3.62 8.67
N VAL A 19 -2.22 -4.47 7.66
CA VAL A 19 -1.72 -5.85 7.75
C VAL A 19 -0.19 -5.89 7.61
N GLY A 20 0.50 -6.42 8.63
CA GLY A 20 1.95 -6.65 8.59
C GLY A 20 2.81 -5.39 8.74
N GLN A 21 2.22 -4.27 9.16
CA GLN A 21 2.90 -2.98 9.37
C GLN A 21 2.64 -2.42 10.77
N GLU A 22 2.52 -3.29 11.77
CA GLU A 22 2.13 -2.96 13.14
C GLU A 22 3.10 -1.96 13.79
N HIS A 23 4.40 -2.03 13.44
CA HIS A 23 5.40 -1.07 13.91
C HIS A 23 5.15 0.36 13.38
N VAL A 24 4.75 0.49 12.11
CA VAL A 24 4.39 1.79 11.51
C VAL A 24 3.11 2.32 12.15
N ALA A 25 2.06 1.49 12.19
CA ALA A 25 0.77 1.83 12.76
C ALA A 25 0.90 2.33 14.21
N ARG A 26 1.64 1.60 15.05
CA ARG A 26 1.89 1.97 16.45
C ARG A 26 2.67 3.27 16.58
N THR A 27 3.71 3.46 15.77
CA THR A 27 4.55 4.66 15.85
C THR A 27 3.76 5.91 15.45
N LEU A 28 2.99 5.84 14.36
CA LEU A 28 2.12 6.95 13.93
C LEU A 28 1.02 7.23 14.96
N SER A 29 0.35 6.20 15.47
CA SER A 29 -0.69 6.35 16.50
C SER A 29 -0.16 7.06 17.75
N ASN A 30 1.03 6.67 18.21
CA ASN A 30 1.68 7.31 19.36
C ASN A 30 2.08 8.75 19.07
N ALA A 31 2.57 9.05 17.86
CA ALA A 31 2.93 10.41 17.47
C ALA A 31 1.72 11.34 17.44
N ILE A 32 0.58 10.86 16.95
CA ILE A 32 -0.69 11.61 16.95
C ILE A 32 -1.19 11.82 18.38
N ALA A 33 -1.24 10.77 19.20
CA ALA A 33 -1.72 10.86 20.58
C ALA A 33 -0.84 11.78 21.46
N ALA A 34 0.46 11.85 21.18
CA ALA A 34 1.40 12.71 21.89
C ALA A 34 1.50 14.13 21.33
N ASP A 35 0.74 14.48 20.29
CA ASP A 35 0.85 15.76 19.55
C ASP A 35 2.29 16.06 19.08
N ARG A 36 3.02 15.02 18.63
CA ARG A 36 4.40 15.10 18.13
C ARG A 36 4.49 14.64 16.68
N VAL A 37 3.58 15.15 15.86
CA VAL A 37 3.50 14.82 14.43
C VAL A 37 4.48 15.68 13.63
N ALA A 38 5.45 15.03 12.97
CA ALA A 38 6.43 15.68 12.10
C ALA A 38 5.76 16.49 10.97
N HIS A 39 6.49 17.44 10.39
CA HIS A 39 6.02 18.20 9.23
C HIS A 39 6.20 17.44 7.91
N ALA A 40 7.12 16.48 7.85
CA ALA A 40 7.39 15.68 6.66
C ALA A 40 7.67 14.21 6.99
N PHE A 41 7.12 13.32 6.17
CA PHE A 41 7.23 11.87 6.28
C PHE A 41 7.82 11.28 4.99
N LEU A 42 8.68 10.27 5.12
CA LEU A 42 9.16 9.47 4.00
C LEU A 42 8.82 8.00 4.23
N PHE A 43 7.78 7.53 3.53
CA PHE A 43 7.35 6.14 3.53
C PHE A 43 8.10 5.39 2.44
N THR A 44 8.87 4.38 2.83
CA THR A 44 9.65 3.58 1.89
C THR A 44 9.40 2.09 2.06
N GLY A 45 9.43 1.35 0.96
CA GLY A 45 9.18 -0.09 0.93
C GLY A 45 8.67 -0.50 -0.44
N VAL A 46 8.59 -1.80 -0.69
CA VAL A 46 8.13 -2.35 -1.97
C VAL A 46 6.71 -1.90 -2.34
N ARG A 47 6.30 -2.11 -3.58
CA ARG A 47 4.92 -1.80 -4.01
C ARG A 47 3.91 -2.66 -3.24
N GLY A 48 2.73 -2.10 -2.98
CA GLY A 48 1.59 -2.87 -2.47
C GLY A 48 1.58 -3.24 -0.98
N VAL A 49 2.59 -2.84 -0.20
CA VAL A 49 2.65 -3.04 1.28
C VAL A 49 1.90 -1.97 2.10
N GLY A 50 1.22 -1.03 1.45
CA GLY A 50 0.33 -0.08 2.13
C GLY A 50 0.87 1.34 2.37
N LYS A 51 1.94 1.77 1.69
CA LYS A 51 2.50 3.14 1.81
C LYS A 51 1.46 4.25 1.57
N THR A 52 0.88 4.31 0.37
CA THR A 52 -0.13 5.32 -0.02
C THR A 52 -1.41 5.18 0.79
N THR A 53 -1.80 3.95 1.13
CA THR A 53 -2.93 3.70 2.04
C THR A 53 -2.69 4.34 3.40
N THR A 54 -1.51 4.13 3.98
CA THR A 54 -1.12 4.73 5.27
C THR A 54 -1.05 6.25 5.17
N ALA A 55 -0.60 6.81 4.05
CA ALA A 55 -0.58 8.25 3.81
C ALA A 55 -1.99 8.85 3.88
N ARG A 56 -2.97 8.22 3.22
CA ARG A 56 -4.38 8.64 3.31
C ARG A 56 -4.96 8.47 4.72
N ILE A 57 -4.64 7.37 5.40
CA ILE A 57 -5.08 7.15 6.80
C ILE A 57 -4.51 8.23 7.71
N LEU A 58 -3.22 8.57 7.58
CA LEU A 58 -2.59 9.65 8.34
C LEU A 58 -3.26 10.99 8.02
N ALA A 59 -3.55 11.28 6.75
CA ALA A 59 -4.27 12.49 6.39
C ALA A 59 -5.65 12.57 7.06
N LYS A 60 -6.43 11.47 7.03
CA LYS A 60 -7.69 11.37 7.76
C LYS A 60 -7.51 11.54 9.26
N ALA A 61 -6.49 10.92 9.85
CA ALA A 61 -6.21 10.98 11.27
C ALA A 61 -5.95 12.42 11.74
N LEU A 62 -5.27 13.23 10.94
CA LEU A 62 -4.96 14.62 11.25
C LEU A 62 -6.14 15.57 10.98
N ASN A 63 -6.92 15.32 9.92
CA ASN A 63 -7.97 16.25 9.47
C ASN A 63 -9.40 15.86 9.86
N CYS A 64 -9.64 14.65 10.38
CA CYS A 64 -10.95 14.22 10.84
C CYS A 64 -11.59 15.29 11.75
N GLU A 65 -12.91 15.48 11.63
CA GLU A 65 -13.66 16.42 12.49
C GLU A 65 -13.46 16.10 13.99
N LYS A 66 -13.40 14.80 14.33
CA LYS A 66 -13.13 14.27 15.67
C LYS A 66 -11.63 14.17 16.00
N GLY A 67 -10.75 14.63 15.12
CA GLY A 67 -9.31 14.56 15.24
C GLY A 67 -8.65 15.86 15.72
N PRO A 68 -7.30 15.91 15.84
CA PRO A 68 -6.36 14.82 15.50
C PRO A 68 -6.58 13.55 16.33
N THR A 69 -6.67 12.39 15.68
CA THR A 69 -6.94 11.10 16.34
C THR A 69 -6.30 9.94 15.58
N ALA A 70 -5.79 8.93 16.28
CA ALA A 70 -5.26 7.72 15.66
C ALA A 70 -6.35 6.87 14.98
N THR A 71 -7.62 7.05 15.38
CA THR A 71 -8.78 6.31 14.87
C THR A 71 -9.76 7.27 14.19
N PRO A 72 -9.51 7.68 12.93
CA PRO A 72 -10.41 8.56 12.20
C PRO A 72 -11.78 7.91 12.03
N CYS A 73 -12.86 8.71 12.04
CA CYS A 73 -14.22 8.16 12.09
C CYS A 73 -14.70 7.51 10.79
N ASN A 74 -14.07 7.80 9.64
CA ASN A 74 -14.46 7.31 8.30
C ASN A 74 -15.87 7.69 7.82
N GLU A 75 -16.64 8.47 8.59
CA GLU A 75 -18.04 8.81 8.30
C GLU A 75 -18.25 10.30 7.98
N CYS A 76 -17.37 11.19 8.48
CA CYS A 76 -17.47 12.63 8.21
C CYS A 76 -17.10 12.97 6.76
N ALA A 77 -17.49 14.17 6.30
CA ALA A 77 -17.25 14.61 4.93
C ALA A 77 -15.75 14.61 4.59
N ILE A 78 -14.91 15.10 5.50
CA ILE A 78 -13.45 15.13 5.34
C ILE A 78 -12.89 13.71 5.15
N CYS A 79 -13.25 12.76 6.02
CA CYS A 79 -12.75 11.39 5.88
C CYS A 79 -13.20 10.73 4.58
N LYS A 80 -14.45 10.96 4.15
CA LYS A 80 -14.99 10.42 2.90
C LYS A 80 -14.27 10.98 1.68
N ASP A 81 -14.05 12.29 1.65
CA ASP A 81 -13.40 12.98 0.54
C ASP A 81 -11.91 12.58 0.43
N ILE A 82 -11.20 12.46 1.55
CA ILE A 82 -9.81 11.96 1.57
C ILE A 82 -9.75 10.50 1.09
N THR A 83 -10.68 9.64 1.54
CA THR A 83 -10.74 8.24 1.07
C THR A 83 -11.00 8.19 -0.45
N ALA A 84 -11.90 9.04 -0.95
CA ALA A 84 -12.19 9.17 -2.37
C ALA A 84 -11.06 9.83 -3.18
N GLY A 85 -10.17 10.58 -2.52
CA GLY A 85 -9.06 11.31 -3.16
C GLY A 85 -9.49 12.59 -3.85
N VAL A 86 -10.53 13.26 -3.33
CA VAL A 86 -11.12 14.49 -3.92
C VAL A 86 -11.10 15.69 -2.95
N ASP A 87 -10.44 15.52 -1.81
CA ASP A 87 -10.32 16.57 -0.79
C ASP A 87 -9.47 17.75 -1.30
N MET A 88 -9.89 18.99 -1.01
CA MET A 88 -9.21 20.20 -1.49
C MET A 88 -7.92 20.52 -0.71
N ASP A 89 -7.87 20.15 0.57
CA ASP A 89 -6.76 20.40 1.48
C ASP A 89 -5.79 19.21 1.54
N VAL A 90 -6.18 18.04 1.01
CA VAL A 90 -5.31 16.86 0.84
C VAL A 90 -5.04 16.60 -0.64
N GLN A 91 -3.89 17.04 -1.12
CA GLN A 91 -3.47 16.88 -2.51
C GLN A 91 -2.60 15.64 -2.66
N GLU A 92 -3.08 14.65 -3.42
CA GLU A 92 -2.32 13.45 -3.78
C GLU A 92 -1.85 13.55 -5.23
N ILE A 93 -0.54 13.54 -5.46
CA ILE A 93 0.07 13.50 -6.79
C ILE A 93 0.94 12.26 -6.98
N ASP A 94 0.95 11.76 -8.20
CA ASP A 94 1.88 10.74 -8.64
C ASP A 94 3.13 11.40 -9.22
N GLY A 95 4.27 11.15 -8.58
CA GLY A 95 5.57 11.65 -8.99
C GLY A 95 6.04 11.12 -10.34
N ALA A 96 5.48 10.03 -10.86
CA ALA A 96 5.76 9.58 -12.22
C ALA A 96 5.09 10.47 -13.28
N SER A 97 3.89 10.99 -12.97
CA SER A 97 3.09 11.82 -13.88
C SER A 97 3.29 13.33 -13.69
N ASN A 98 3.73 13.75 -12.49
CA ASN A 98 3.90 15.16 -12.10
C ASN A 98 5.35 15.42 -11.65
N ASN A 99 6.31 15.12 -12.53
CA ASN A 99 7.74 15.12 -12.20
C ASN A 99 8.48 16.44 -12.48
N SER A 100 7.80 17.43 -13.07
CA SER A 100 8.44 18.67 -13.51
C SER A 100 8.56 19.69 -12.37
N VAL A 101 9.46 20.66 -12.55
CA VAL A 101 9.62 21.78 -11.60
C VAL A 101 8.34 22.61 -11.52
N ASP A 102 7.65 22.79 -12.65
CA ASP A 102 6.44 23.61 -12.71
C ASP A 102 5.27 22.95 -11.99
N ASP A 103 5.14 21.62 -12.05
CA ASP A 103 4.10 20.89 -11.31
C ASP A 103 4.28 21.07 -9.79
N VAL A 104 5.52 20.93 -9.31
CA VAL A 104 5.84 21.17 -7.90
C VAL A 104 5.59 22.61 -7.49
N ARG A 105 5.94 23.58 -8.34
CA ARG A 105 5.68 25.00 -8.07
C ARG A 105 4.19 25.30 -7.95
N ARG A 106 3.35 24.76 -8.84
CA ARG A 106 1.89 24.90 -8.75
C ARG A 106 1.33 24.34 -7.45
N LEU A 107 1.84 23.19 -6.98
CA LEU A 107 1.46 22.65 -5.68
C LEU A 107 1.83 23.61 -4.54
N GLN A 108 3.04 24.19 -4.62
CA GLN A 108 3.56 25.10 -3.62
C GLN A 108 2.84 26.45 -3.54
N GLU A 109 2.29 26.95 -4.64
CA GLU A 109 1.53 28.21 -4.68
C GLU A 109 0.39 28.24 -3.66
N SER A 110 -0.23 27.07 -3.39
CA SER A 110 -1.33 26.96 -2.44
C SER A 110 -0.89 26.87 -0.98
N LEU A 111 0.37 26.53 -0.69
CA LEU A 111 0.83 26.19 0.66
C LEU A 111 0.89 27.35 1.67
N PRO A 112 1.21 28.60 1.27
CA PRO A 112 1.20 29.73 2.20
C PRO A 112 -0.20 30.01 2.78
N TYR A 113 -1.25 29.67 2.04
CA TYR A 113 -2.62 29.91 2.46
C TYR A 113 -3.10 28.84 3.45
N ARG A 114 -3.93 29.27 4.41
CA ARG A 114 -4.59 28.37 5.35
C ARG A 114 -5.45 27.33 4.61
N PRO A 115 -5.68 26.15 5.22
CA PRO A 115 -6.62 25.17 4.66
C PRO A 115 -8.02 25.78 4.50
N ALA A 116 -8.77 25.33 3.50
CA ALA A 116 -10.11 25.82 3.20
C ALA A 116 -11.14 25.33 4.23
N ARG A 117 -11.04 24.07 4.66
CA ARG A 117 -11.94 23.46 5.66
C ARG A 117 -11.23 22.56 6.66
N ASP A 118 -10.11 21.95 6.27
CA ASP A 118 -9.40 20.98 7.09
C ASP A 118 -8.54 21.65 8.17
N ARG A 119 -8.03 20.87 9.14
CA ARG A 119 -7.10 21.37 10.17
C ARG A 119 -5.71 21.65 9.60
N SER A 120 -5.27 20.82 8.66
CA SER A 120 -3.95 20.88 8.02
C SER A 120 -4.08 20.69 6.51
N LYS A 121 -3.19 21.32 5.76
CA LYS A 121 -3.00 21.08 4.33
C LYS A 121 -1.95 19.98 4.15
N ILE A 122 -2.29 18.92 3.44
CA ILE A 122 -1.45 17.72 3.33
C ILE A 122 -1.13 17.47 1.86
N VAL A 123 0.16 17.36 1.55
CA VAL A 123 0.64 16.99 0.22
C VAL A 123 1.21 15.58 0.26
N ILE A 124 0.55 14.67 -0.44
CA ILE A 124 1.00 13.29 -0.64
C ILE A 124 1.64 13.20 -2.02
N VAL A 125 2.90 12.77 -2.07
CA VAL A 125 3.59 12.49 -3.34
C VAL A 125 3.95 11.02 -3.39
N ASP A 126 3.22 10.26 -4.20
CA ASP A 126 3.53 8.85 -4.46
C ASP A 126 4.66 8.74 -5.49
N GLU A 127 5.42 7.65 -5.41
CA GLU A 127 6.64 7.40 -6.19
C GLU A 127 7.54 8.65 -6.35
N VAL A 128 7.81 9.34 -5.23
CA VAL A 128 8.57 10.61 -5.20
C VAL A 128 9.96 10.51 -5.86
N HIS A 129 10.54 9.31 -5.93
CA HIS A 129 11.83 9.09 -6.57
C HIS A 129 11.82 9.33 -8.10
N MET A 130 10.63 9.44 -8.70
CA MET A 130 10.43 9.76 -10.11
C MET A 130 10.48 11.26 -10.41
N LEU A 131 10.50 12.11 -9.38
CA LEU A 131 10.65 13.55 -9.55
C LEU A 131 12.00 13.91 -10.17
N SER A 132 12.00 14.93 -11.02
CA SER A 132 13.25 15.51 -11.54
C SER A 132 14.07 16.17 -10.42
N THR A 133 15.38 16.29 -10.63
CA THR A 133 16.27 16.98 -9.68
C THR A 133 15.82 18.43 -9.40
N GLY A 134 15.34 19.13 -10.43
CA GLY A 134 14.79 20.48 -10.26
C GLY A 134 13.53 20.50 -9.39
N ALA A 135 12.66 19.49 -9.54
CA ALA A 135 11.44 19.36 -8.74
C ALA A 135 11.76 19.10 -7.26
N PHE A 136 12.76 18.27 -6.96
CA PHE A 136 13.27 18.11 -5.59
C PHE A 136 13.78 19.42 -5.00
N ASN A 137 14.56 20.18 -5.77
CA ASN A 137 15.11 21.45 -5.30
C ASN A 137 14.02 22.48 -4.97
N ALA A 138 12.90 22.45 -5.70
CA ALA A 138 11.77 23.30 -5.41
C ALA A 138 11.18 23.03 -4.01
N PHE A 139 11.16 21.77 -3.54
CA PHE A 139 10.66 21.42 -2.19
C PHE A 139 11.57 21.87 -1.04
N LEU A 140 12.85 22.11 -1.28
CA LEU A 140 13.84 22.33 -0.21
C LEU A 140 13.48 23.50 0.70
N LYS A 141 13.17 24.67 0.12
CA LYS A 141 12.84 25.87 0.89
C LYS A 141 11.63 25.62 1.81
N THR A 142 10.59 24.98 1.28
CA THR A 142 9.36 24.71 2.04
C THR A 142 9.55 23.62 3.10
N LEU A 143 10.47 22.67 2.90
CA LEU A 143 10.81 21.67 3.91
C LEU A 143 11.76 22.22 4.99
N GLU A 144 12.55 23.26 4.69
CA GLU A 144 13.38 23.96 5.67
C GLU A 144 12.56 24.87 6.58
N GLU A 145 11.59 25.58 6.01
CA GLU A 145 10.72 26.52 6.72
C GLU A 145 9.24 26.19 6.43
N PRO A 146 8.73 25.03 6.91
CA PRO A 146 7.37 24.61 6.61
C PRO A 146 6.35 25.49 7.33
N PRO A 147 5.29 25.96 6.64
CA PRO A 147 4.14 26.54 7.33
C PRO A 147 3.58 25.53 8.36
N PRO A 148 3.18 25.97 9.56
CA PRO A 148 2.81 25.07 10.65
C PRO A 148 1.59 24.18 10.33
N HIS A 149 0.72 24.64 9.42
CA HIS A 149 -0.46 23.91 8.96
C HIS A 149 -0.19 22.97 7.77
N VAL A 150 1.04 22.90 7.26
CA VAL A 150 1.38 22.08 6.09
C VAL A 150 2.10 20.80 6.54
N LYS A 151 1.69 19.66 5.97
CA LYS A 151 2.33 18.36 6.16
C LYS A 151 2.66 17.72 4.81
N PHE A 152 3.84 17.13 4.69
CA PHE A 152 4.26 16.39 3.50
C PHE A 152 4.35 14.89 3.79
N ILE A 153 3.83 14.07 2.88
CA ILE A 153 3.95 12.61 2.94
C ILE A 153 4.51 12.13 1.61
N PHE A 154 5.80 11.80 1.59
CA PHE A 154 6.47 11.24 0.44
C PHE A 154 6.43 9.71 0.52
N ALA A 155 6.01 9.04 -0.56
CA ALA A 155 6.07 7.58 -0.67
C ALA A 155 7.01 7.17 -1.82
N THR A 156 7.81 6.13 -1.60
CA THR A 156 8.76 5.64 -2.62
C THR A 156 9.06 4.15 -2.49
N THR A 157 9.23 3.48 -3.63
CA THR A 157 9.84 2.15 -3.70
C THR A 157 11.38 2.19 -3.68
N GLU A 158 11.99 3.31 -4.09
CA GLU A 158 13.44 3.46 -4.25
C GLU A 158 13.99 4.62 -3.40
N SER A 159 14.14 4.42 -2.09
CA SER A 159 14.62 5.48 -1.17
C SER A 159 16.04 5.97 -1.46
N HIS A 160 16.86 5.17 -2.14
CA HIS A 160 18.22 5.54 -2.51
C HIS A 160 18.27 6.60 -3.64
N LYS A 161 17.21 6.70 -4.46
CA LYS A 161 17.06 7.74 -5.50
C LYS A 161 16.56 9.07 -4.94
N VAL A 162 16.02 9.08 -3.72
CA VAL A 162 15.58 10.33 -3.06
C VAL A 162 16.81 11.07 -2.51
N PRO A 163 17.00 12.36 -2.84
CA PRO A 163 18.14 13.13 -2.37
C PRO A 163 18.28 13.13 -0.85
N VAL A 164 19.52 13.07 -0.35
CA VAL A 164 19.82 13.11 1.09
C VAL A 164 19.28 14.39 1.74
N THR A 165 19.26 15.50 1.01
CA THR A 165 18.72 16.79 1.46
C THR A 165 17.22 16.74 1.78
N ILE A 166 16.44 15.88 1.12
CA ILE A 166 15.04 15.64 1.43
C ILE A 166 14.92 14.64 2.56
N ARG A 167 15.68 13.54 2.48
CA ARG A 167 15.65 12.46 3.48
C ARG A 167 15.98 12.95 4.89
N SER A 168 16.93 13.89 5.03
CA SER A 168 17.33 14.44 6.33
C SER A 168 16.26 15.31 7.01
N ARG A 169 15.28 15.80 6.23
CA ARG A 169 14.17 16.64 6.72
C ARG A 169 12.88 15.85 6.93
N CYS A 170 12.86 14.57 6.57
CA CYS A 170 11.70 13.71 6.71
C CYS A 170 11.89 12.71 7.85
N GLN A 171 10.81 12.42 8.57
CA GLN A 171 10.77 11.23 9.42
C GLN A 171 10.55 10.00 8.52
N ARG A 172 11.54 9.10 8.46
CA ARG A 172 11.49 7.90 7.63
C ARG A 172 10.72 6.77 8.32
N TYR A 173 9.87 6.10 7.56
CA TYR A 173 9.17 4.87 7.96
C TYR A 173 9.40 3.78 6.90
N ASP A 174 9.98 2.67 7.33
CA ASP A 174 10.27 1.51 6.50
C ASP A 174 9.13 0.49 6.59
N PHE A 175 8.42 0.30 5.47
CA PHE A 175 7.41 -0.72 5.28
C PHE A 175 8.06 -2.01 4.82
N ARG A 176 7.71 -3.10 5.48
CA ARG A 176 8.33 -4.42 5.25
C ARG A 176 7.49 -5.26 4.31
N LEU A 177 8.11 -6.28 3.72
CA LEU A 177 7.36 -7.34 3.05
C LEU A 177 6.44 -8.03 4.07
N ILE A 178 5.21 -8.30 3.65
CA ILE A 178 4.24 -8.96 4.52
C ILE A 178 4.54 -10.47 4.50
N PRO A 179 4.71 -11.13 5.66
CA PRO A 179 4.95 -12.57 5.72
C PRO A 179 3.83 -13.34 5.00
N GLN A 180 4.18 -14.42 4.29
CA GLN A 180 3.21 -15.21 3.52
C GLN A 180 2.06 -15.75 4.38
N THR A 181 2.34 -16.14 5.63
CA THR A 181 1.31 -16.58 6.58
C THR A 181 0.28 -15.48 6.86
N VAL A 182 0.76 -14.25 7.06
CA VAL A 182 -0.09 -13.09 7.29
C VAL A 182 -0.92 -12.72 6.06
N VAL A 183 -0.33 -12.84 4.86
CA VAL A 183 -1.08 -12.67 3.59
C VAL A 183 -2.17 -13.73 3.46
N ALA A 184 -1.83 -15.00 3.68
CA ALA A 184 -2.78 -16.12 3.61
C ALA A 184 -3.96 -15.93 4.59
N ASP A 185 -3.70 -15.51 5.82
CA ASP A 185 -4.74 -15.26 6.81
C ASP A 185 -5.66 -14.09 6.42
N HIS A 186 -5.11 -13.05 5.79
CA HIS A 186 -5.93 -11.97 5.26
C HIS A 186 -6.78 -12.42 4.07
N VAL A 187 -6.20 -13.15 3.12
CA VAL A 187 -6.92 -13.73 1.98
C VAL A 187 -8.07 -14.62 2.45
N ARG A 188 -7.84 -15.48 3.45
CA ARG A 188 -8.89 -16.32 4.05
C ARG A 188 -10.04 -15.50 4.62
N ARG A 189 -9.74 -14.38 5.30
CA ARG A 189 -10.78 -13.46 5.82
C ARG A 189 -11.59 -12.82 4.70
N VAL A 190 -10.92 -12.36 3.64
CA VAL A 190 -11.56 -11.74 2.46
C VAL A 190 -12.49 -12.72 1.76
N LEU A 191 -12.03 -13.94 1.51
CA LEU A 191 -12.85 -15.00 0.92
C LEU A 191 -14.09 -15.30 1.78
N GLY A 192 -13.90 -15.42 3.10
CA GLY A 192 -14.99 -15.63 4.04
C GLY A 192 -16.04 -14.50 4.03
N SER A 193 -15.64 -13.24 3.87
CA SER A 193 -16.57 -12.11 3.76
C SER A 193 -17.29 -12.01 2.41
N GLU A 194 -16.74 -12.61 1.35
CA GLU A 194 -17.41 -12.75 0.05
C GLU A 194 -18.25 -14.04 -0.06
N GLY A 195 -18.17 -14.94 0.92
CA GLY A 195 -18.86 -16.24 0.87
C GLY A 195 -18.22 -17.25 -0.09
N ILE A 196 -16.95 -17.04 -0.46
CA ILE A 196 -16.21 -17.89 -1.40
C ILE A 196 -15.39 -18.90 -0.60
N THR A 197 -15.41 -20.16 -1.03
CA THR A 197 -14.59 -21.21 -0.40
C THR A 197 -13.31 -21.44 -1.20
N ALA A 198 -12.21 -21.70 -0.49
CA ALA A 198 -10.94 -22.08 -1.10
C ALA A 198 -10.24 -23.11 -0.23
N ASP A 199 -9.51 -24.04 -0.86
CA ASP A 199 -8.60 -24.92 -0.14
C ASP A 199 -7.32 -24.17 0.32
N ASP A 200 -6.60 -24.75 1.29
CA ASP A 200 -5.39 -24.13 1.82
C ASP A 200 -4.27 -24.03 0.77
N ASP A 201 -4.27 -24.89 -0.25
CA ASP A 201 -3.30 -24.83 -1.33
C ASP A 201 -3.53 -23.61 -2.24
N ALA A 202 -4.77 -23.31 -2.62
CA ALA A 202 -5.14 -22.10 -3.37
C ALA A 202 -4.74 -20.83 -2.60
N ILE A 203 -5.05 -20.76 -1.30
CA ILE A 203 -4.68 -19.62 -0.45
C ILE A 203 -3.15 -19.49 -0.37
N ALA A 204 -2.44 -20.60 -0.20
CA ALA A 204 -0.97 -20.61 -0.14
C ALA A 204 -0.34 -20.16 -1.46
N LEU A 205 -0.91 -20.54 -2.60
CA LEU A 205 -0.46 -20.09 -3.92
C LEU A 205 -0.61 -18.58 -4.05
N VAL A 206 -1.78 -18.02 -3.72
CA VAL A 206 -1.99 -16.56 -3.76
C VAL A 206 -0.98 -15.83 -2.88
N ALA A 207 -0.79 -16.29 -1.64
CA ALA A 207 0.17 -15.69 -0.72
C ALA A 207 1.61 -15.77 -1.24
N ARG A 208 2.01 -16.90 -1.83
CA ARG A 208 3.35 -17.08 -2.40
C ARG A 208 3.59 -16.18 -3.61
N GLU A 209 2.68 -16.19 -4.57
CA GLU A 209 2.82 -15.43 -5.82
C GLU A 209 2.72 -13.91 -5.59
N SER A 210 2.06 -13.48 -4.52
CA SER A 210 2.01 -12.06 -4.14
C SER A 210 3.36 -11.47 -3.68
N ALA A 211 4.35 -12.31 -3.41
CA ALA A 211 5.69 -11.91 -2.93
C ALA A 211 5.65 -10.87 -1.78
N GLY A 212 4.67 -10.97 -0.86
CA GLY A 212 4.54 -10.07 0.29
C GLY A 212 3.86 -8.73 0.02
N SER A 213 3.27 -8.54 -1.17
CA SER A 213 2.45 -7.39 -1.56
C SER A 213 0.96 -7.70 -1.38
N MET A 214 0.29 -7.00 -0.45
CA MET A 214 -1.15 -7.21 -0.22
C MET A 214 -1.99 -6.78 -1.43
N ARG A 215 -1.58 -5.71 -2.11
CA ARG A 215 -2.27 -5.24 -3.32
C ARG A 215 -2.26 -6.30 -4.42
N ASP A 216 -1.12 -6.95 -4.62
CA ASP A 216 -0.98 -7.97 -5.67
C ASP A 216 -1.70 -9.26 -5.26
N ALA A 217 -1.66 -9.63 -3.96
CA ALA A 217 -2.45 -10.75 -3.43
C ALA A 217 -3.95 -10.58 -3.70
N LEU A 218 -4.53 -9.41 -3.38
CA LEU A 218 -5.96 -9.15 -3.58
C LEU A 218 -6.32 -9.00 -5.06
N THR A 219 -5.41 -8.49 -5.90
CA THR A 219 -5.62 -8.39 -7.35
C THR A 219 -5.63 -9.77 -8.00
N LEU A 220 -4.69 -10.64 -7.59
CA LEU A 220 -4.63 -12.03 -8.01
C LEU A 220 -5.87 -12.80 -7.58
N LEU A 221 -6.31 -12.60 -6.32
CA LEU A 221 -7.52 -13.22 -5.80
C LEU A 221 -8.76 -12.83 -6.62
N ASP A 222 -8.89 -11.56 -6.97
CA ASP A 222 -9.98 -11.03 -7.81
C ASP A 222 -10.05 -11.75 -9.18
N GLN A 223 -8.89 -11.95 -9.81
CA GLN A 223 -8.76 -12.67 -11.08
C GLN A 223 -9.14 -14.15 -10.94
N LEU A 224 -8.69 -14.81 -9.87
CA LEU A 224 -9.00 -16.21 -9.61
C LEU A 224 -10.48 -16.42 -9.32
N VAL A 225 -11.14 -15.51 -8.59
CA VAL A 225 -12.58 -15.55 -8.36
C VAL A 225 -13.36 -15.34 -9.65
N ALA A 226 -12.92 -14.41 -10.51
CA ALA A 226 -13.53 -14.21 -11.82
C ALA A 226 -13.43 -15.47 -12.73
N PHE A 227 -12.41 -16.31 -12.53
CA PHE A 227 -12.20 -17.55 -13.27
C PHE A 227 -12.90 -18.77 -12.65
N GLY A 228 -12.69 -19.01 -11.35
CA GLY A 228 -13.11 -20.21 -10.64
C GLY A 228 -14.47 -20.10 -9.93
N GLY A 229 -15.09 -18.92 -9.92
CA GLY A 229 -16.35 -18.68 -9.22
C GLY A 229 -16.21 -18.79 -7.70
N ASP A 230 -17.18 -19.45 -7.07
CA ASP A 230 -17.33 -19.48 -5.61
C ASP A 230 -16.46 -20.54 -4.91
N HIS A 231 -15.73 -21.36 -5.68
CA HIS A 231 -14.95 -22.50 -5.17
C HIS A 231 -13.56 -22.53 -5.82
N LEU A 232 -12.52 -22.19 -5.06
CA LEU A 232 -11.13 -22.18 -5.53
C LEU A 232 -10.38 -23.43 -5.06
N VAL A 233 -9.85 -24.19 -6.02
CA VAL A 233 -9.06 -25.40 -5.77
C VAL A 233 -7.62 -25.17 -6.21
N GLY A 234 -6.65 -25.55 -5.38
CA GLY A 234 -5.23 -25.25 -5.58
C GLY A 234 -4.68 -25.77 -6.90
N GLU A 235 -5.17 -26.91 -7.40
CA GLU A 235 -4.76 -27.46 -8.69
C GLU A 235 -5.22 -26.59 -9.87
N ASP A 236 -6.47 -26.12 -9.85
CA ASP A 236 -7.02 -25.26 -10.90
C ASP A 236 -6.37 -23.88 -10.88
N VAL A 237 -6.11 -23.35 -9.68
CA VAL A 237 -5.34 -22.11 -9.49
C VAL A 237 -3.93 -22.27 -10.05
N ALA A 238 -3.22 -23.35 -9.72
CA ALA A 238 -1.87 -23.58 -10.24
C ALA A 238 -1.86 -23.68 -11.78
N ARG A 239 -2.83 -24.39 -12.36
CA ARG A 239 -3.00 -24.51 -13.81
C ARG A 239 -3.27 -23.16 -14.47
N HIS A 240 -4.14 -22.34 -13.87
CA HIS A 240 -4.47 -21.00 -14.37
C HIS A 240 -3.26 -20.05 -14.33
N LEU A 241 -2.47 -20.13 -13.26
CA LEU A 241 -1.26 -19.32 -13.10
C LEU A 241 -0.08 -19.84 -13.94
N GLY A 242 -0.22 -21.00 -14.59
CA GLY A 242 0.87 -21.62 -15.36
C GLY A 242 2.04 -22.06 -14.48
N ILE A 243 1.78 -22.38 -13.22
CA ILE A 243 2.80 -22.79 -12.24
C ILE A 243 2.60 -24.24 -11.83
N ALA A 244 3.71 -24.91 -11.50
CA ALA A 244 3.63 -26.26 -10.97
C ALA A 244 2.97 -26.26 -9.58
N GLY A 245 1.87 -27.01 -9.45
CA GLY A 245 1.24 -27.28 -8.16
C GLY A 245 2.15 -28.08 -7.24
N ARG A 246 1.90 -28.04 -5.91
CA ARG A 246 2.71 -28.76 -4.91
C ARG A 246 2.82 -30.26 -5.20
N ALA A 247 1.72 -30.89 -5.63
CA ALA A 247 1.71 -32.31 -5.97
C ALA A 247 2.62 -32.64 -7.16
N ALA A 248 2.66 -31.79 -8.19
CA ALA A 248 3.54 -31.97 -9.35
C ALA A 248 5.01 -31.84 -8.96
N LEU A 249 5.36 -30.81 -8.19
CA LEU A 249 6.71 -30.63 -7.63
C LEU A 249 7.15 -31.82 -6.77
N HIS A 250 6.27 -32.32 -5.91
CA HIS A 250 6.57 -33.49 -5.08
C HIS A 250 6.81 -34.75 -5.94
N ARG A 251 5.96 -35.00 -6.94
CA ARG A 251 6.15 -36.13 -7.88
C ARG A 251 7.49 -36.04 -8.61
N ALA A 252 7.83 -34.86 -9.12
CA ALA A 252 9.10 -34.63 -9.81
C ALA A 252 10.29 -34.85 -8.86
N LEU A 253 10.25 -34.28 -7.65
CA LEU A 253 11.33 -34.44 -6.68
C LEU A 253 11.50 -35.89 -6.23
N SER A 254 10.39 -36.61 -5.98
CA SER A 254 10.43 -38.05 -5.66
C SER A 254 11.05 -38.87 -6.78
N ALA A 255 10.72 -38.58 -8.04
CA ALA A 255 11.29 -39.25 -9.20
C ALA A 255 12.79 -38.97 -9.38
N VAL A 256 13.23 -37.73 -9.08
CA VAL A 256 14.66 -37.38 -9.05
C VAL A 256 15.39 -38.17 -7.97
N LEU A 257 14.85 -38.23 -6.75
CA LEU A 257 15.44 -38.95 -5.63
C LEU A 257 15.50 -40.47 -5.86
N SER A 258 14.54 -41.03 -6.60
CA SER A 258 14.54 -42.45 -6.98
C SER A 258 15.39 -42.77 -8.22
N GLY A 259 16.00 -41.76 -8.86
CA GLY A 259 16.79 -41.94 -10.08
C GLY A 259 15.97 -42.34 -11.32
N ASP A 260 14.65 -42.13 -11.32
CA ASP A 260 13.77 -42.48 -12.44
C ASP A 260 13.59 -41.30 -13.39
N ALA A 261 14.49 -41.19 -14.37
CA ALA A 261 14.46 -40.12 -15.37
C ALA A 261 13.16 -40.09 -16.20
N ALA A 262 12.51 -41.25 -16.43
CA ALA A 262 11.27 -41.31 -17.19
C ALA A 262 10.08 -40.77 -16.37
N ALA A 263 10.04 -41.05 -15.06
CA ALA A 263 9.05 -40.47 -14.16
C ALA A 263 9.26 -38.97 -13.95
N VAL A 264 10.50 -38.48 -13.96
CA VAL A 264 10.77 -37.04 -13.93
C VAL A 264 10.18 -36.35 -15.16
N LEU A 265 10.46 -36.86 -16.37
CA LEU A 265 9.93 -36.28 -17.61
C LEU A 265 8.40 -36.28 -17.63
N ARG A 266 7.74 -37.37 -17.20
CA ARG A 266 6.28 -37.43 -17.10
C ARG A 266 5.67 -36.50 -16.05
N ALA A 267 6.45 -36.06 -15.05
CA ALA A 267 5.96 -35.20 -13.98
C ALA A 267 6.06 -33.71 -14.33
N ILE A 268 6.83 -33.35 -15.36
CA ILE A 268 7.08 -31.96 -15.79
C ILE A 268 6.49 -31.61 -17.17
N ASP A 269 5.99 -32.61 -17.91
CA ASP A 269 5.20 -32.49 -19.15
C ASP A 269 3.72 -32.22 -18.81
#